data_AF-A0A0R3PV98-F1
#
_entry.id   AF-A0A0R3PV98-F1
#
_cell.length_a   1.000
_cell.length_b   1.000
_cell.length_c   1.000
_cell.angle_alpha   90.00
_cell.angle_beta   90.00
_cell.angle_gamma   90.00
#
_symmetry.space_group_name_H-M   'P 1'
#
loop_
_entity.id
_entity.type
_entity.pdbx_description
1 polymer ?
#
loop_
_entity_poly.entity_id
_entity_poly.type
_entity_poly.pdbx_seq_one_letter_code
_entity_poly.pdbx_strand_id
1 'polypeptide(L)'
;MILTQREGTAATKNSDQSGATVSEGKLIASQGVALNSMMDRRQLATRYAVQVEVTLNIDNKLIVNHVRHARLISLRGLELAVLSHPFLIAITNDQTEPLLYSIFWSRMLCNDNSVGLLNVHDTLTLLSKIRADSESSKVPWALLRQAIRYYVKSHVANARGLHHHEICHLQCMTLLPRVLRCKSDEELKSLERELYGNISGSSLNDWRSTLRNRLLTEEVLPTTLVGKREFMVAKCISSLDMCTELHHTVWSWLFRATELLQDVGHKLCPSPITGEKKFNKTKKQMAVCEQHQTMLNLFNNGLITFANPLFIRQVFRDSAANVEDGAMLIRLCDENSGFLSFAFGFEKGSTDVLRMGSLSAEQVKDFKQGLPEVLLDEQFPSKFAFLVKIEADDAKTNNVAISLTRYSYFSV
;
A
#
# COMPACT_ATOMS: atom_id res chain seq x y z
N MET A 1 -1.62 4.28 -14.08
CA MET A 1 -2.80 5.04 -13.66
C MET A 1 -4.02 4.15 -13.86
N ILE A 2 -4.88 4.07 -12.86
CA ILE A 2 -6.22 3.45 -12.96
C ILE A 2 -7.21 4.59 -12.76
N LEU A 3 -8.11 4.79 -13.71
CA LEU A 3 -9.21 5.74 -13.57
C LEU A 3 -10.42 4.99 -13.02
N THR A 4 -10.94 5.40 -11.87
CA THR A 4 -12.17 4.85 -11.30
C THR A 4 -13.36 5.68 -11.74
N GLN A 5 -14.38 5.05 -12.32
CA GLN A 5 -15.65 5.71 -12.55
C GLN A 5 -16.50 5.59 -11.27
N ARG A 6 -16.75 6.70 -10.57
CA ARG A 6 -17.73 6.70 -9.47
C ARG A 6 -19.13 6.71 -10.07
N GLU A 7 -19.89 5.64 -9.91
CA GLU A 7 -21.33 5.65 -10.21
C GLU A 7 -22.02 6.76 -9.42
N GLY A 8 -22.86 7.55 -10.09
CA GLY A 8 -23.69 8.59 -9.46
C GLY A 8 -23.03 9.96 -9.24
N THR A 9 -21.73 10.14 -9.48
CA THR A 9 -21.13 11.49 -9.49
C THR A 9 -21.05 11.98 -10.93
N ALA A 10 -22.03 12.79 -11.36
CA ALA A 10 -21.88 13.53 -12.61
C ALA A 10 -20.57 14.33 -12.51
N ALA A 11 -19.68 14.20 -13.50
CA ALA A 11 -18.53 15.09 -13.60
C ALA A 11 -19.06 16.52 -13.50
N THR A 12 -18.63 17.27 -12.47
CA THR A 12 -18.98 18.68 -12.36
C THR A 12 -18.51 19.32 -13.65
N LYS A 13 -19.46 19.76 -14.49
CA LYS A 13 -19.18 20.60 -15.64
C LYS A 13 -18.72 21.95 -15.12
N ASN A 14 -17.52 22.01 -14.57
CA ASN A 14 -16.82 23.27 -14.39
C ASN A 14 -16.39 23.68 -15.80
N SER A 15 -17.01 24.74 -16.31
CA SER A 15 -16.67 25.41 -17.58
C SER A 15 -15.20 25.80 -17.70
N ASP A 16 -14.43 25.71 -16.61
CA ASP A 16 -13.05 26.18 -16.50
C ASP A 16 -12.00 25.08 -16.74
N GLN A 17 -12.39 23.83 -17.02
CA GLN A 17 -11.45 22.68 -17.14
C GLN A 17 -10.96 22.37 -18.58
N SER A 18 -11.36 23.17 -19.57
CA SER A 18 -10.95 23.00 -20.96
C SER A 18 -10.42 24.31 -21.52
N GLY A 19 -9.11 24.39 -21.75
CA GLY A 19 -8.48 25.60 -22.27
C GLY A 19 -6.96 25.50 -22.34
N ALA A 20 -6.36 26.45 -23.06
CA ALA A 20 -4.92 26.63 -23.11
C ALA A 20 -4.54 27.93 -22.37
N THR A 21 -3.59 27.85 -21.44
CA THR A 21 -3.06 28.99 -20.71
C THR A 21 -1.56 29.09 -20.90
N VAL A 22 -1.02 30.31 -20.88
CA VAL A 22 0.42 30.54 -20.82
C VAL A 22 0.77 30.94 -19.40
N SER A 23 1.56 30.12 -18.71
CA SER A 23 2.06 30.40 -17.37
C SER A 23 3.56 30.18 -17.34
N GLU A 24 4.31 31.16 -16.81
CA GLU A 24 5.78 31.10 -16.70
C GLU A 24 6.50 30.75 -18.02
N GLY A 25 6.00 31.27 -19.16
CA GLY A 25 6.56 30.97 -20.48
C GLY A 25 6.25 29.56 -21.00
N LYS A 26 5.39 28.79 -20.33
CA LYS A 26 4.92 27.47 -20.77
C LYS A 26 3.49 27.55 -21.26
N LEU A 27 3.22 27.00 -22.45
CA LEU A 27 1.86 26.78 -22.93
C LEU A 27 1.33 25.47 -22.32
N ILE A 28 0.28 25.57 -21.51
CA ILE A 28 -0.37 24.45 -20.82
C ILE A 28 -1.77 24.27 -21.40
N ALA A 29 -2.05 23.09 -21.95
CA ALA A 29 -3.40 22.69 -22.34
C ALA A 29 -3.96 21.72 -21.30
N SER A 30 -5.16 22.00 -20.79
CA SER A 30 -5.88 21.13 -19.85
C SER A 30 -7.23 20.75 -20.45
N GLN A 31 -7.61 19.48 -20.31
CA GLN A 31 -8.90 18.98 -20.79
C GLN A 31 -9.49 17.96 -19.81
N GLY A 32 -10.73 18.18 -19.40
CA GLY A 32 -11.55 17.16 -18.75
C GLY A 32 -12.10 16.17 -19.79
N VAL A 33 -11.94 14.87 -19.53
CA VAL A 33 -12.40 13.80 -20.44
C VAL A 33 -13.61 13.09 -19.85
N ALA A 34 -14.71 13.03 -20.60
CA ALA A 34 -15.84 12.14 -20.33
C ALA A 34 -15.75 10.92 -21.25
N LEU A 35 -15.83 9.71 -20.66
CA LEU A 35 -15.76 8.46 -21.41
C LEU A 35 -17.16 8.11 -21.96
N ASN A 36 -17.33 8.21 -23.27
CA ASN A 36 -18.63 8.02 -23.93
C ASN A 36 -18.85 6.59 -24.45
N SER A 37 -17.79 5.82 -24.69
CA SER A 37 -17.88 4.40 -25.07
C SER A 37 -16.63 3.63 -24.65
N MET A 38 -16.81 2.37 -24.25
CA MET A 38 -15.72 1.41 -24.00
C MET A 38 -15.91 0.22 -24.94
N MET A 39 -14.83 -0.19 -25.60
CA MET A 39 -14.87 -1.22 -26.65
C MET A 39 -15.27 -2.61 -26.15
N ASP A 40 -15.14 -2.90 -24.85
CA ASP A 40 -15.71 -4.10 -24.21
C ASP A 40 -15.78 -3.90 -22.69
N ARG A 41 -16.98 -3.94 -22.10
CA ARG A 41 -17.16 -3.79 -20.64
C ARG A 41 -16.75 -5.03 -19.85
N ARG A 42 -16.54 -6.18 -20.52
CA ARG A 42 -16.24 -7.47 -19.86
C ARG A 42 -14.74 -7.76 -19.76
N GLN A 43 -13.90 -7.07 -20.52
CA GLN A 43 -12.46 -7.25 -20.49
C GLN A 43 -11.78 -6.22 -19.57
N LEU A 44 -11.57 -6.62 -18.31
CA LEU A 44 -10.90 -5.82 -17.28
C LEU A 44 -9.51 -5.33 -17.73
N ALA A 45 -8.74 -6.15 -18.44
CA ALA A 45 -7.37 -5.83 -18.80
C ALA A 45 -7.22 -4.94 -20.06
N THR A 46 -8.30 -4.35 -20.58
CA THR A 46 -8.23 -3.44 -21.73
C THR A 46 -7.41 -2.20 -21.37
N ARG A 47 -6.30 -1.98 -22.09
CA ARG A 47 -5.39 -0.84 -21.89
C ARG A 47 -5.74 0.28 -22.84
N TYR A 48 -5.91 1.47 -22.28
CA TYR A 48 -6.21 2.70 -23.01
C TYR A 48 -4.97 3.62 -23.01
N ALA A 49 -4.86 4.48 -24.00
CA ALA A 49 -3.88 5.56 -24.04
C ALA A 49 -4.54 6.82 -24.60
N VAL A 50 -4.18 7.99 -24.07
CA VAL A 50 -4.61 9.26 -24.62
C VAL A 50 -3.64 9.62 -25.73
N GLN A 51 -4.15 9.82 -26.93
CA GLN A 51 -3.39 10.38 -28.04
C GLN A 51 -3.61 11.89 -28.06
N VAL A 52 -2.52 12.66 -28.04
CA VAL A 52 -2.56 14.11 -28.15
C VAL A 52 -2.06 14.51 -29.54
N GLU A 53 -2.93 15.18 -30.29
CA GLU A 53 -2.62 15.72 -31.61
C GLU A 53 -2.51 17.24 -31.50
N VAL A 54 -1.43 17.81 -32.02
CA VAL A 54 -1.16 19.26 -31.93
C VAL A 54 -0.82 19.78 -33.32
N THR A 55 -1.50 20.84 -33.75
CA THR A 55 -1.11 21.61 -34.94
C THR A 55 -0.65 22.98 -34.51
N LEU A 56 0.60 23.31 -34.84
CA LEU A 56 1.20 24.62 -34.58
C LEU A 56 1.33 25.37 -35.90
N ASN A 57 0.76 26.57 -35.97
CA ASN A 57 0.98 27.49 -37.06
C ASN A 57 1.89 28.63 -36.59
N ILE A 58 3.09 28.71 -37.16
CA ILE A 58 4.08 29.73 -36.85
C ILE A 58 4.09 30.73 -38.00
N ASP A 59 3.66 31.96 -37.68
CA ASP A 59 3.65 33.13 -38.56
C ASP A 59 2.95 32.93 -39.92
N ASN A 60 2.03 31.97 -40.05
CA ASN A 60 1.42 31.55 -41.32
C ASN A 60 2.44 31.11 -42.39
N LYS A 61 3.68 30.85 -41.98
CA LYS A 61 4.79 30.43 -42.85
C LYS A 61 5.12 28.96 -42.66
N LEU A 62 4.89 28.44 -41.47
CA LEU A 62 5.19 27.05 -41.12
C LEU A 62 4.03 26.46 -40.32
N ILE A 63 3.45 25.39 -40.86
CA ILE A 63 2.47 24.57 -40.14
C ILE A 63 3.16 23.27 -39.73
N VAL A 64 3.32 23.06 -38.43
CA VAL A 64 3.83 21.83 -37.84
C VAL A 64 2.64 21.01 -37.36
N ASN A 65 2.37 19.90 -38.05
CA ASN A 65 1.35 18.95 -37.63
C ASN A 65 1.99 17.79 -36.86
N HIS A 66 1.58 17.62 -35.62
CA HIS A 66 1.91 16.49 -34.79
C HIS A 66 0.80 15.42 -34.95
N VAL A 67 0.65 14.89 -36.17
CA VAL A 67 -0.42 13.94 -36.56
C VAL A 67 0.16 12.72 -37.28
N ARG A 68 -0.41 11.54 -36.99
CA ARG A 68 -0.11 10.21 -37.57
C ARG A 68 -0.02 10.20 -39.10
N HIS A 69 0.94 9.43 -39.62
CA HIS A 69 0.71 8.56 -40.77
C HIS A 69 0.90 7.10 -40.36
N ALA A 70 -0.20 6.36 -40.24
CA ALA A 70 -0.19 4.91 -40.33
C ALA A 70 -0.88 4.52 -41.64
N ARG A 71 -0.11 4.51 -42.73
CA ARG A 71 -0.19 3.58 -43.86
C ARG A 71 0.93 3.88 -44.86
N LEU A 72 1.87 2.94 -44.94
CA LEU A 72 2.84 2.75 -46.03
C LEU A 72 3.64 4.00 -46.45
N ILE A 73 4.86 4.13 -45.92
CA ILE A 73 6.12 4.06 -46.68
C ILE A 73 7.27 4.28 -45.68
N SER A 74 8.17 3.31 -45.67
CA SER A 74 9.49 3.41 -45.05
C SER A 74 10.25 4.62 -45.63
N LEU A 75 10.30 5.72 -44.90
CA LEU A 75 11.45 6.63 -44.91
C LEU A 75 11.84 6.91 -43.46
N ARG A 76 13.13 6.70 -43.17
CA ARG A 76 13.72 6.73 -41.85
C ARG A 76 13.37 8.03 -41.09
N GLY A 77 12.72 7.86 -39.94
CA GLY A 77 12.91 8.70 -38.76
C GLY A 77 12.06 9.97 -38.65
N LEU A 78 10.82 9.84 -38.18
CA LEU A 78 10.25 10.54 -37.00
C LEU A 78 8.72 10.36 -37.03
N GLU A 79 8.22 9.27 -36.43
CA GLU A 79 6.81 9.16 -36.07
C GLU A 79 6.61 9.80 -34.69
N LEU A 80 6.28 11.10 -34.68
CA LEU A 80 5.95 11.84 -33.46
C LEU A 80 4.43 11.81 -33.26
N ALA A 81 3.92 10.79 -32.59
CA ALA A 81 2.59 10.81 -31.98
C ALA A 81 2.79 10.86 -30.46
N VAL A 82 2.24 11.87 -29.78
CA VAL A 82 2.33 11.95 -28.32
C VAL A 82 1.25 11.04 -27.75
N LEU A 83 1.67 9.92 -27.18
CA LEU A 83 0.79 9.01 -26.44
C LEU A 83 1.05 9.15 -24.94
N SER A 84 -0.02 9.14 -24.16
CA SER A 84 0.10 8.91 -22.73
C SER A 84 0.64 7.50 -22.48
N HIS A 85 1.22 7.30 -21.30
CA HIS A 85 1.43 5.94 -20.80
C HIS A 85 0.09 5.17 -20.80
N PRO A 86 0.09 3.87 -21.12
CA PRO A 86 -1.11 3.07 -21.05
C PRO A 86 -1.73 3.12 -19.64
N PHE A 87 -3.03 3.30 -19.56
CA PHE A 87 -3.80 3.30 -18.32
C PHE A 87 -4.95 2.30 -18.39
N LEU A 88 -5.46 1.93 -17.22
CA LEU A 88 -6.61 1.04 -17.07
C LEU A 88 -7.80 1.84 -16.53
N ILE A 89 -9.01 1.34 -16.76
CA ILE A 89 -10.24 1.94 -16.26
C ILE A 89 -10.92 0.90 -15.37
N ALA A 90 -11.16 1.26 -14.12
CA ALA A 90 -12.00 0.51 -13.19
C ALA A 90 -13.42 1.06 -13.25
N ILE A 91 -14.38 0.21 -13.59
CA ILE A 91 -15.79 0.56 -13.70
C ILE A 91 -16.44 0.51 -12.31
N THR A 92 -16.09 -0.52 -11.54
CA THR A 92 -16.60 -0.77 -10.19
C THR A 92 -15.44 -0.96 -9.23
N ASN A 93 -15.68 -0.74 -7.92
CA ASN A 93 -14.62 -0.76 -6.92
C ASN A 93 -13.92 -2.13 -6.81
N ASP A 94 -14.66 -3.22 -6.98
CA ASP A 94 -14.17 -4.61 -6.97
C ASP A 94 -13.18 -4.92 -8.11
N GLN A 95 -13.12 -4.09 -9.15
CA GLN A 95 -12.16 -4.24 -10.24
C GLN A 95 -10.77 -3.67 -9.91
N THR A 96 -10.65 -2.87 -8.85
CA THR A 96 -9.39 -2.16 -8.55
C THR A 96 -8.24 -3.12 -8.27
N GLU A 97 -8.45 -4.15 -7.45
CA GLU A 97 -7.43 -5.15 -7.10
C GLU A 97 -6.96 -5.96 -8.32
N PRO A 98 -7.85 -6.58 -9.14
CA PRO A 98 -7.45 -7.25 -10.37
C PRO A 98 -6.67 -6.36 -11.35
N LEU A 99 -7.07 -5.11 -11.49
CA LEU A 99 -6.42 -4.17 -12.40
C LEU A 99 -5.02 -3.80 -11.91
N LEU A 100 -4.87 -3.47 -10.63
CA LEU A 100 -3.56 -3.23 -10.03
C LEU A 100 -2.67 -4.46 -10.13
N TYR A 101 -3.19 -5.65 -9.84
CA TYR A 101 -2.48 -6.91 -9.99
C TYR A 101 -1.90 -7.08 -11.40
N SER A 102 -2.66 -6.70 -12.44
CA SER A 102 -2.26 -6.83 -13.84
C SER A 102 -1.13 -5.88 -14.29
N ILE A 103 -0.85 -4.81 -13.54
CA ILE A 103 0.14 -3.79 -13.91
C ILE A 103 1.28 -3.64 -12.91
N PHE A 104 1.08 -4.03 -11.65
CA PHE A 104 2.05 -3.73 -10.58
C PHE A 104 3.43 -4.30 -10.89
N TRP A 105 3.50 -5.59 -11.21
CA TRP A 105 4.76 -6.26 -11.49
C TRP A 105 5.41 -5.77 -12.80
N SER A 106 4.62 -5.68 -13.87
CA SER A 106 5.12 -5.27 -15.17
C SER A 106 5.67 -3.85 -15.18
N ARG A 107 5.11 -2.95 -14.37
CA ARG A 107 5.63 -1.59 -14.20
C ARG A 107 7.01 -1.55 -13.54
N MET A 108 7.29 -2.44 -12.59
CA MET A 108 8.62 -2.55 -11.99
C MET A 108 9.66 -3.11 -12.97
N LEU A 109 9.25 -3.99 -13.89
CA LEU A 109 10.15 -4.52 -14.94
C LEU A 109 10.49 -3.46 -16.00
N CYS A 110 9.64 -2.45 -16.17
CA CYS A 110 9.82 -1.36 -17.13
C CYS A 110 10.68 -0.25 -16.52
N ASN A 111 11.96 -0.52 -16.31
CA ASN A 111 12.90 0.39 -15.65
C ASN A 111 13.57 1.38 -16.63
N ASP A 112 12.78 2.02 -17.50
CA ASP A 112 13.32 2.98 -18.48
C ASP A 112 13.14 4.41 -17.96
N ASN A 113 14.27 5.04 -17.57
CA ASN A 113 14.41 6.46 -17.21
C ASN A 113 14.10 7.44 -18.35
N SER A 114 13.51 6.99 -19.46
CA SER A 114 13.00 7.83 -20.54
C SER A 114 11.62 8.38 -20.17
N VAL A 115 11.55 9.17 -19.09
CA VAL A 115 10.31 9.78 -18.58
C VAL A 115 9.88 11.00 -19.43
N GLY A 116 10.50 11.23 -20.59
CA GLY A 116 10.07 12.23 -21.57
C GLY A 116 9.58 11.56 -22.85
N LEU A 117 8.27 11.63 -23.11
CA LEU A 117 7.62 11.34 -24.40
C LEU A 117 8.02 10.01 -25.05
N LEU A 118 7.27 8.93 -24.76
CA LEU A 118 7.41 7.67 -25.48
C LEU A 118 6.94 7.83 -26.92
N ASN A 119 7.77 7.44 -27.89
CA ASN A 119 7.30 7.26 -29.26
C ASN A 119 6.43 5.99 -29.38
N VAL A 120 5.81 5.77 -30.54
CA VAL A 120 4.94 4.60 -30.79
C VAL A 120 5.71 3.28 -30.64
N HIS A 121 6.98 3.24 -31.03
CA HIS A 121 7.84 2.06 -30.93
C HIS A 121 8.17 1.69 -29.47
N ASP A 122 8.48 2.68 -28.65
CA ASP A 122 8.75 2.50 -27.22
C ASP A 122 7.46 2.08 -26.48
N THR A 123 6.31 2.61 -26.89
CA THR A 123 5.00 2.20 -26.37
C THR A 123 4.67 0.75 -26.73
N LEU A 124 4.93 0.33 -27.97
CA LEU A 124 4.73 -1.06 -28.41
C LEU A 124 5.70 -2.03 -27.72
N THR A 125 6.94 -1.59 -27.48
CA THR A 125 7.95 -2.34 -26.71
C THR A 125 7.58 -2.44 -25.24
N LEU A 126 7.05 -1.37 -24.64
CA LEU A 126 6.49 -1.39 -23.29
C LEU A 126 5.31 -2.36 -23.23
N LEU A 127 4.39 -2.31 -24.21
CA LEU A 127 3.25 -3.22 -24.27
C LEU A 127 3.65 -4.67 -24.50
N SER A 128 4.72 -4.95 -25.26
CA SER A 128 5.25 -6.30 -25.45
C SER A 128 5.95 -6.82 -24.19
N LYS A 129 6.73 -6.00 -23.49
CA LYS A 129 7.33 -6.33 -22.18
C LYS A 129 6.26 -6.56 -21.11
N ILE A 130 5.19 -5.76 -21.10
CA ILE A 130 4.04 -5.96 -20.21
C ILE A 130 3.28 -7.26 -20.57
N ARG A 131 3.23 -7.66 -21.84
CA ARG A 131 2.65 -8.96 -22.27
C ARG A 131 3.57 -10.15 -21.98
N ALA A 132 4.88 -9.93 -21.86
CA ALA A 132 5.89 -10.93 -21.50
C ALA A 132 6.02 -11.14 -19.98
N ASP A 133 5.04 -10.69 -19.20
CA ASP A 133 4.92 -10.89 -17.75
C ASP A 133 4.78 -12.39 -17.42
N SER A 134 5.92 -13.09 -17.40
CA SER A 134 6.00 -14.48 -17.00
C SER A 134 6.07 -14.59 -15.47
N GLU A 135 5.52 -15.66 -14.91
CA GLU A 135 5.65 -15.97 -13.49
C GLU A 135 7.11 -16.13 -13.03
N SER A 136 8.03 -16.36 -13.98
CA SER A 136 9.47 -16.47 -13.75
C SER A 136 10.22 -15.14 -13.67
N SER A 137 9.55 -14.02 -13.96
CA SER A 137 10.18 -12.69 -13.91
C SER A 137 10.58 -12.33 -12.47
N LYS A 138 11.74 -11.69 -12.33
CA LYS A 138 12.32 -11.29 -11.05
C LYS A 138 12.67 -9.80 -11.05
N VAL A 139 12.55 -9.17 -9.89
CA VAL A 139 12.98 -7.77 -9.65
C VAL A 139 13.93 -7.71 -8.45
N PRO A 140 14.90 -6.78 -8.42
CA PRO A 140 15.72 -6.56 -7.23
C PRO A 140 14.87 -6.12 -6.03
N TRP A 141 15.22 -6.58 -4.83
CA TRP A 141 14.56 -6.22 -3.57
C TRP A 141 14.54 -4.71 -3.37
N ALA A 142 15.61 -4.00 -3.74
CA ALA A 142 15.67 -2.53 -3.66
C ALA A 142 14.45 -1.85 -4.31
N LEU A 143 14.05 -2.34 -5.48
CA LEU A 143 12.94 -1.80 -6.26
C LEU A 143 11.59 -2.19 -5.64
N LEU A 144 11.40 -3.46 -5.31
CA LEU A 144 10.17 -3.95 -4.68
C LEU A 144 9.95 -3.30 -3.32
N ARG A 145 11.00 -3.19 -2.49
CA ARG A 145 10.99 -2.50 -1.20
C ARG A 145 10.53 -1.06 -1.32
N GLN A 146 11.01 -0.33 -2.33
CA GLN A 146 10.58 1.05 -2.57
C GLN A 146 9.10 1.12 -2.95
N ALA A 147 8.64 0.21 -3.81
CA ALA A 147 7.23 0.12 -4.18
C ALA A 147 6.33 -0.20 -2.97
N ILE A 148 6.75 -1.15 -2.12
CA ILE A 148 6.05 -1.52 -0.89
C ILE A 148 6.03 -0.34 0.09
N ARG A 149 7.17 0.32 0.34
CA ARG A 149 7.30 1.44 1.27
C ARG A 149 6.31 2.57 0.98
N TYR A 150 6.09 2.86 -0.29
CA TYR A 150 5.20 3.95 -0.71
C TYR A 150 3.86 3.45 -1.25
N TYR A 151 3.52 2.17 -1.06
CA TYR A 151 2.28 1.61 -1.59
C TYR A 151 1.05 2.31 -1.02
N VAL A 152 0.92 2.40 0.30
CA VAL A 152 -0.20 3.09 0.97
C VAL A 152 -0.25 4.57 0.56
N LYS A 153 0.89 5.26 0.60
CA LYS A 153 1.03 6.68 0.20
C LYS A 153 0.64 6.93 -1.26
N SER A 154 0.89 5.99 -2.17
CA SER A 154 0.48 6.12 -3.56
C SER A 154 -1.03 6.01 -3.78
N HIS A 155 -1.74 5.36 -2.84
CA HIS A 155 -3.19 5.22 -2.85
C HIS A 155 -3.90 6.30 -2.01
N VAL A 156 -3.22 6.89 -1.04
CA VAL A 156 -3.75 7.90 -0.12
C VAL A 156 -2.74 9.04 0.04
N ALA A 157 -3.04 10.20 -0.55
CA ALA A 157 -2.10 11.30 -0.78
C ALA A 157 -1.41 11.89 0.47
N ASN A 158 -1.86 11.56 1.68
CA ASN A 158 -1.30 12.02 2.96
C ASN A 158 -0.84 10.88 3.88
N ALA A 159 -0.82 9.63 3.41
CA ALA A 159 -0.30 8.54 4.22
C ALA A 159 1.23 8.63 4.36
N ARG A 160 1.74 8.26 5.53
CA ARG A 160 3.18 8.01 5.71
C ARG A 160 3.63 6.79 4.90
N GLY A 161 4.94 6.70 4.67
CA GLY A 161 5.54 5.46 4.16
C GLY A 161 5.58 4.39 5.26
N LEU A 162 5.81 3.15 4.85
CA LEU A 162 6.07 2.06 5.81
C LEU A 162 7.46 2.23 6.46
N HIS A 163 7.49 2.05 7.78
CA HIS A 163 8.70 2.06 8.58
C HIS A 163 9.50 0.76 8.42
N HIS A 164 10.74 0.73 8.93
CA HIS A 164 11.64 -0.41 8.74
C HIS A 164 11.06 -1.75 9.23
N HIS A 165 10.48 -1.81 10.43
CA HIS A 165 9.90 -3.05 10.97
C HIS A 165 8.68 -3.55 10.16
N GLU A 166 7.93 -2.63 9.56
CA GLU A 166 6.81 -2.92 8.66
C GLU A 166 7.32 -3.48 7.32
N ILE A 167 8.42 -2.93 6.79
CA ILE A 167 9.09 -3.46 5.59
C ILE A 167 9.61 -4.88 5.85
N CYS A 168 10.27 -5.12 6.98
CA CYS A 168 10.77 -6.44 7.34
C CYS A 168 9.63 -7.46 7.54
N HIS A 169 8.45 -7.02 7.99
CA HIS A 169 7.29 -7.89 8.04
C HIS A 169 6.89 -8.39 6.64
N LEU A 170 6.69 -7.48 5.67
CA LEU A 170 6.38 -7.84 4.28
C LEU A 170 7.50 -8.64 3.61
N GLN A 171 8.76 -8.34 3.95
CA GLN A 171 9.93 -9.11 3.51
C GLN A 171 9.83 -10.57 3.97
N CYS A 172 9.54 -10.79 5.25
CA CYS A 172 9.35 -12.13 5.80
C CYS A 172 8.18 -12.85 5.12
N MET A 173 7.02 -12.20 4.99
CA MET A 173 5.86 -12.80 4.30
C MET A 173 6.21 -13.24 2.87
N THR A 174 7.10 -12.50 2.19
CA THR A 174 7.52 -12.79 0.81
C THR A 174 8.59 -13.88 0.72
N LEU A 175 9.57 -13.89 1.64
CA LEU A 175 10.80 -14.69 1.52
C LEU A 175 10.84 -15.91 2.45
N LEU A 176 9.97 -16.00 3.45
CA LEU A 176 9.86 -17.15 4.35
C LEU A 176 9.72 -18.49 3.60
N PRO A 177 8.99 -18.60 2.48
CA PRO A 177 8.94 -19.84 1.70
C PRO A 177 10.32 -20.32 1.18
N ARG A 178 11.32 -19.44 1.04
CA ARG A 178 12.70 -19.87 0.71
C ARG A 178 13.31 -20.64 1.87
N VAL A 179 13.18 -20.10 3.09
CA VAL A 179 13.71 -20.70 4.32
C VAL A 179 13.07 -22.07 4.59
N LEU A 180 11.76 -22.19 4.37
CA LEU A 180 11.03 -23.45 4.62
C LEU A 180 11.32 -24.54 3.59
N ARG A 181 11.77 -24.17 2.38
CA ARG A 181 12.19 -25.13 1.35
C ARG A 181 13.56 -25.74 1.64
N CYS A 182 14.39 -25.09 2.44
CA CYS A 182 15.69 -25.61 2.82
C CYS A 182 15.54 -26.87 3.70
N LYS A 183 16.16 -27.96 3.28
CA LYS A 183 16.13 -29.27 3.94
C LYS A 183 17.34 -29.50 4.86
N SER A 184 18.40 -28.71 4.71
CA SER A 184 19.63 -28.84 5.49
C SER A 184 20.16 -27.50 5.98
N ASP A 185 20.99 -27.52 7.01
CA ASP A 185 21.65 -26.33 7.56
C ASP A 185 22.60 -25.67 6.55
N GLU A 186 23.22 -26.45 5.66
CA GLU A 186 24.08 -25.91 4.61
C GLU A 186 23.28 -25.13 3.55
N GLU A 187 22.07 -25.60 3.21
CA GLU A 187 21.15 -24.84 2.36
C GLU A 187 20.69 -23.55 3.05
N LEU A 188 20.42 -23.60 4.35
CA LEU A 188 20.04 -22.41 5.14
C LEU A 188 21.18 -21.39 5.22
N LYS A 189 22.42 -21.83 5.47
CA LYS A 189 23.62 -20.98 5.46
C LYS A 189 23.87 -20.36 4.10
N SER A 190 23.68 -21.13 3.02
CA SER A 190 23.82 -20.63 1.65
C SER A 190 22.78 -19.54 1.36
N LEU A 191 21.51 -19.80 1.72
CA LEU A 191 20.44 -18.82 1.59
C LEU A 191 20.70 -17.56 2.42
N GLU A 192 21.20 -17.71 3.65
CA GLU A 192 21.54 -16.56 4.50
C GLU A 192 22.64 -15.69 3.87
N ARG A 193 23.68 -16.30 3.28
CA ARG A 193 24.69 -15.53 2.51
C ARG A 193 24.09 -14.83 1.31
N GLU A 194 23.18 -15.48 0.58
CA GLU A 194 22.48 -14.88 -0.56
C GLU A 194 21.64 -13.66 -0.12
N LEU A 195 20.97 -13.78 1.02
CA LEU A 195 20.06 -12.76 1.53
C LEU A 195 20.77 -11.61 2.24
N TYR A 196 21.86 -11.85 2.97
CA TYR A 196 22.48 -10.84 3.84
C TYR A 196 23.96 -10.59 3.56
N GLY A 197 24.61 -11.40 2.72
CA GLY A 197 26.05 -11.32 2.44
C GLY A 197 26.94 -11.85 3.56
N ASN A 198 26.37 -12.16 4.73
CA ASN A 198 27.06 -12.70 5.88
C ASN A 198 26.25 -13.81 6.55
N ILE A 199 26.93 -14.62 7.35
CA ILE A 199 26.33 -15.64 8.21
C ILE A 199 26.33 -15.12 9.65
N SER A 200 25.21 -15.25 10.35
CA SER A 200 25.14 -15.01 11.78
C SER A 200 26.03 -15.98 12.55
N GLY A 201 26.92 -15.46 13.39
CA GLY A 201 28.00 -16.24 14.04
C GLY A 201 27.56 -17.13 15.21
N SER A 202 26.27 -17.41 15.41
CA SER A 202 25.83 -18.18 16.57
C SER A 202 25.95 -19.69 16.32
N SER A 203 26.98 -20.32 16.89
CA SER A 203 27.24 -21.76 16.78
C SER A 203 26.33 -22.66 17.63
N LEU A 204 25.34 -22.09 18.33
CA LEU A 204 24.53 -22.79 19.36
C LEU A 204 23.01 -22.77 19.11
N ASN A 205 22.52 -22.08 18.08
CA ASN A 205 21.08 -21.89 17.84
C ASN A 205 20.58 -22.69 16.63
N ASP A 206 19.29 -23.05 16.67
CA ASP A 206 18.54 -23.49 15.48
C ASP A 206 18.69 -22.45 14.37
N TRP A 207 19.40 -22.84 13.30
CA TRP A 207 19.72 -21.95 12.19
C TRP A 207 18.48 -21.43 11.48
N ARG A 208 17.44 -22.28 11.41
CA ARG A 208 16.17 -21.93 10.79
C ARG A 208 15.46 -20.84 11.60
N SER A 209 15.43 -20.98 12.93
CA SER A 209 14.88 -19.96 13.84
C SER A 209 15.65 -18.64 13.70
N THR A 210 16.98 -18.70 13.65
CA THR A 210 17.83 -17.52 13.48
C THR A 210 17.51 -16.80 12.17
N LEU A 211 17.46 -17.51 11.05
CA LEU A 211 17.16 -16.92 9.75
C LEU A 211 15.73 -16.36 9.66
N ARG A 212 14.74 -17.02 10.28
CA ARG A 212 13.37 -16.52 10.41
C ARG A 212 13.31 -15.20 11.18
N ASN A 213 14.04 -15.09 12.28
CA ASN A 213 14.10 -13.85 13.06
C ASN A 213 14.77 -12.73 12.26
N ARG A 214 15.89 -13.03 11.57
CA ARG A 214 16.56 -12.04 10.70
C ARG A 214 15.61 -11.49 9.63
N LEU A 215 14.79 -12.34 9.00
CA LEU A 215 13.80 -11.88 8.01
C LEU A 215 12.84 -10.82 8.57
N LEU A 216 12.56 -10.84 9.88
CA LEU A 216 11.68 -9.89 10.56
C LEU A 216 12.38 -8.65 11.13
N THR A 217 13.72 -8.65 11.25
CA THR A 217 14.48 -7.60 11.95
C THR A 217 15.55 -6.93 11.12
N GLU A 218 16.00 -7.55 10.03
CA GLU A 218 17.08 -7.07 9.18
C GLU A 218 16.61 -7.04 7.72
N GLU A 219 16.95 -5.96 7.01
CA GLU A 219 16.68 -5.90 5.57
C GLU A 219 17.66 -6.79 4.79
N VAL A 220 17.13 -7.58 3.84
CA VAL A 220 17.96 -8.34 2.91
C VAL A 220 18.70 -7.41 1.94
N LEU A 221 19.71 -7.94 1.27
CA LEU A 221 20.54 -7.21 0.32
C LEU A 221 19.66 -6.54 -0.76
N PRO A 222 19.95 -5.28 -1.12
CA PRO A 222 19.21 -4.57 -2.17
C PRO A 222 19.18 -5.32 -3.52
N THR A 223 20.20 -6.13 -3.78
CA THR A 223 20.38 -6.92 -4.99
C THR A 223 19.65 -8.27 -4.99
N THR A 224 19.07 -8.70 -3.86
CA THR A 224 18.32 -9.96 -3.78
C THR A 224 17.18 -9.97 -4.79
N LEU A 225 17.16 -10.94 -5.70
CA LEU A 225 16.13 -11.02 -6.73
C LEU A 225 14.87 -11.72 -6.19
N VAL A 226 13.71 -11.08 -6.30
CA VAL A 226 12.40 -11.59 -5.86
C VAL A 226 11.54 -11.88 -7.08
N GLY A 227 10.94 -13.07 -7.14
CA GLY A 227 10.04 -13.47 -8.24
C GLY A 227 8.60 -13.02 -8.05
N LYS A 228 7.87 -12.82 -9.15
CA LYS A 228 6.43 -12.47 -9.11
C LYS A 228 5.64 -13.46 -8.28
N ARG A 229 5.96 -14.75 -8.44
CA ARG A 229 5.29 -15.84 -7.72
C ARG A 229 5.42 -15.68 -6.20
N GLU A 230 6.56 -15.22 -5.70
CA GLU A 230 6.81 -15.11 -4.25
C GLU A 230 5.99 -14.00 -3.60
N PHE A 231 5.76 -12.88 -4.31
CA PHE A 231 5.04 -11.73 -3.76
C PHE A 231 3.54 -11.73 -4.11
N MET A 232 3.18 -12.09 -5.36
CA MET A 232 1.82 -11.87 -5.87
C MET A 232 0.97 -13.12 -5.99
N VAL A 233 1.58 -14.30 -6.15
CA VAL A 233 0.86 -15.53 -6.56
C VAL A 233 0.80 -16.57 -5.45
N ALA A 234 1.93 -16.82 -4.78
CA ALA A 234 2.00 -17.78 -3.70
C ALA A 234 1.21 -17.27 -2.49
N LYS A 235 0.57 -18.20 -1.79
CA LYS A 235 -0.06 -17.92 -0.51
C LYS A 235 0.98 -17.57 0.54
N CYS A 236 0.58 -16.72 1.48
CA CYS A 236 1.40 -16.35 2.62
C CYS A 236 1.56 -17.53 3.56
N ILE A 237 2.61 -17.46 4.37
CA ILE A 237 2.78 -18.32 5.53
C ILE A 237 2.75 -17.41 6.75
N SER A 238 2.00 -17.81 7.78
CA SER A 238 1.79 -17.02 8.98
C SER A 238 3.11 -16.61 9.62
N SER A 239 3.26 -15.32 9.91
CA SER A 239 4.45 -14.81 10.63
C SER A 239 4.39 -15.11 12.13
N LEU A 240 3.24 -15.56 12.64
CA LEU A 240 3.04 -15.87 14.05
C LEU A 240 3.63 -17.23 14.43
N ASP A 241 3.37 -18.26 13.62
CA ASP A 241 3.87 -19.63 13.84
C ASP A 241 4.95 -20.06 12.83
N MET A 242 5.23 -19.23 11.81
CA MET A 242 6.23 -19.47 10.77
C MET A 242 6.03 -20.78 9.99
N CYS A 243 4.80 -21.30 9.93
CA CYS A 243 4.48 -22.63 9.41
C CYS A 243 3.16 -22.69 8.64
N THR A 244 2.08 -22.09 9.16
CA THR A 244 0.73 -22.26 8.61
C THR A 244 0.56 -21.51 7.29
N GLU A 245 0.18 -22.20 6.22
CA GLU A 245 -0.20 -21.56 4.94
C GLU A 245 -1.56 -20.85 5.08
N LEU A 246 -1.61 -19.59 4.68
CA LEU A 246 -2.79 -18.73 4.76
C LEU A 246 -3.60 -18.74 3.47
N HIS A 247 -4.84 -18.24 3.52
CA HIS A 247 -5.75 -18.26 2.37
C HIS A 247 -5.54 -17.13 1.34
N HIS A 248 -4.59 -16.22 1.59
CA HIS A 248 -4.33 -15.05 0.73
C HIS A 248 -2.83 -14.90 0.39
N THR A 249 -2.54 -14.10 -0.63
CA THR A 249 -1.18 -13.74 -1.06
C THR A 249 -0.70 -12.47 -0.36
N VAL A 250 0.61 -12.17 -0.42
CA VAL A 250 1.17 -10.95 0.19
C VAL A 250 0.58 -9.72 -0.48
N TRP A 251 0.44 -9.77 -1.81
CA TRP A 251 -0.23 -8.75 -2.60
C TRP A 251 -1.66 -8.48 -2.14
N SER A 252 -2.49 -9.53 -2.05
CA SER A 252 -3.90 -9.35 -1.69
C SER A 252 -4.05 -8.82 -0.27
N TRP A 253 -3.20 -9.30 0.65
CA TRP A 253 -3.15 -8.76 2.01
C TRP A 253 -2.79 -7.27 2.04
N LEU A 254 -1.72 -6.86 1.34
CA LEU A 254 -1.29 -5.46 1.29
C LEU A 254 -2.37 -4.56 0.68
N PHE A 255 -3.06 -5.05 -0.36
CA PHE A 255 -4.18 -4.34 -0.97
C PHE A 255 -5.33 -4.14 0.04
N ARG A 256 -5.81 -5.22 0.69
CA ARG A 256 -6.91 -5.13 1.67
C ARG A 256 -6.53 -4.29 2.88
N ALA A 257 -5.32 -4.45 3.39
CA ALA A 257 -4.75 -3.58 4.42
C ALA A 257 -4.83 -2.09 4.04
N THR A 258 -4.50 -1.76 2.80
CA THR A 258 -4.59 -0.39 2.28
C THR A 258 -6.03 0.09 2.16
N GLU A 259 -6.98 -0.76 1.76
CA GLU A 259 -8.41 -0.42 1.74
C GLU A 259 -8.96 -0.09 3.14
N LEU A 260 -8.52 -0.81 4.18
CA LEU A 260 -8.89 -0.49 5.56
C LEU A 260 -8.43 0.90 5.97
N LEU A 261 -7.23 1.29 5.56
CA LEU A 261 -6.67 2.61 5.85
C LEU A 261 -7.34 3.72 5.05
N GLN A 262 -7.80 3.42 3.83
CA GLN A 262 -8.62 4.33 3.04
C GLN A 262 -9.98 4.60 3.68
N ASP A 263 -10.56 3.59 4.34
CA ASP A 263 -11.88 3.65 5.00
C ASP A 263 -12.93 4.34 4.12
N VAL A 264 -13.12 3.83 2.90
CA VAL A 264 -14.03 4.45 1.93
C VAL A 264 -15.45 4.50 2.51
N GLY A 265 -15.95 5.72 2.70
CA GLY A 265 -17.26 5.96 3.30
C GLY A 265 -17.22 6.14 4.83
N HIS A 266 -16.04 6.20 5.44
CA HIS A 266 -15.83 6.46 6.88
C HIS A 266 -16.66 5.54 7.77
N LYS A 267 -16.63 4.24 7.48
CA LYS A 267 -17.45 3.26 8.23
C LYS A 267 -16.67 2.63 9.38
N LEU A 268 -15.35 2.55 9.29
CA LEU A 268 -14.51 2.04 10.38
C LEU A 268 -14.23 3.12 11.41
N CYS A 269 -14.12 4.38 11.00
CA CYS A 269 -14.04 5.53 11.91
C CYS A 269 -15.05 6.60 11.45
N PRO A 270 -16.35 6.42 11.74
CA PRO A 270 -17.37 7.39 11.40
C PRO A 270 -17.14 8.70 12.16
N SER A 271 -17.37 9.82 11.48
CA SER A 271 -17.38 11.12 12.13
C SER A 271 -18.48 11.14 13.19
N PRO A 272 -18.23 11.70 14.39
CA PRO A 272 -19.31 11.91 15.34
C PRO A 272 -20.38 12.76 14.67
N ILE A 273 -21.61 12.26 14.65
CA ILE A 273 -22.75 12.98 14.10
C ILE A 273 -23.02 14.15 15.06
N THR A 274 -22.44 15.32 14.80
CA THR A 274 -22.96 16.56 15.36
C THR A 274 -24.38 16.71 14.83
N GLY A 275 -25.37 16.37 15.65
CA GLY A 275 -26.77 16.52 15.29
C GLY A 275 -27.04 17.95 14.87
N GLU A 276 -27.36 18.15 13.58
CA GLU A 276 -27.81 19.44 13.06
C GLU A 276 -29.18 19.79 13.66
N LYS A 277 -29.18 20.32 14.89
CA LYS A 277 -30.21 21.28 15.27
C LYS A 277 -29.87 22.56 14.52
N LYS A 278 -30.67 22.86 13.49
CA LYS A 278 -30.70 24.14 12.75
C LYS A 278 -30.33 25.31 13.66
N PHE A 279 -29.10 25.82 13.55
CA PHE A 279 -28.74 27.11 14.14
C PHE A 279 -28.48 28.12 13.02
N ASN A 280 -29.25 29.19 13.09
CA ASN A 280 -29.18 30.32 12.19
C ASN A 280 -27.82 31.05 12.29
N LYS A 281 -27.40 31.56 11.14
CA LYS A 281 -26.30 32.51 10.87
C LYS A 281 -25.84 33.36 12.07
N THR A 282 -24.60 33.17 12.51
CA THR A 282 -23.63 34.27 12.73
C THR A 282 -22.18 33.78 12.83
N LYS A 283 -21.27 34.63 12.35
CA LYS A 283 -19.81 34.47 12.21
C LYS A 283 -19.07 34.18 13.52
N LYS A 284 -18.00 33.39 13.37
CA LYS A 284 -16.78 33.23 14.19
C LYS A 284 -16.93 32.62 15.59
N GLN A 285 -16.59 31.34 15.67
CA GLN A 285 -15.47 30.87 16.48
C GLN A 285 -14.87 29.63 15.80
N MET A 286 -13.72 29.81 15.15
CA MET A 286 -12.79 28.69 14.91
C MET A 286 -12.15 28.38 16.27
N ALA A 287 -12.87 27.64 17.09
CA ALA A 287 -12.31 26.99 18.25
C ALA A 287 -12.01 25.54 17.85
N VAL A 288 -10.73 25.22 17.90
CA VAL A 288 -10.10 23.91 17.96
C VAL A 288 -11.00 22.87 18.65
N CYS A 289 -11.86 22.20 17.89
CA CYS A 289 -12.63 21.06 18.35
C CYS A 289 -12.25 19.87 17.46
N GLU A 290 -11.44 18.99 18.04
CA GLU A 290 -11.35 17.55 17.73
C GLU A 290 -10.89 17.19 16.31
N GLN A 291 -9.60 16.86 16.18
CA GLN A 291 -9.09 16.12 15.02
C GLN A 291 -9.92 14.85 14.87
N HIS A 292 -10.73 14.77 13.82
CA HIS A 292 -11.54 13.58 13.54
C HIS A 292 -10.59 12.40 13.40
N GLN A 293 -10.78 11.38 14.23
CA GLN A 293 -10.00 10.17 14.12
C GLN A 293 -10.47 9.41 12.90
N THR A 294 -9.54 9.13 12.00
CA THR A 294 -9.74 8.31 10.81
C THR A 294 -8.73 7.17 10.85
N MET A 295 -9.01 6.06 10.18
CA MET A 295 -8.05 4.96 10.04
C MET A 295 -6.68 5.45 9.55
N LEU A 296 -6.69 6.40 8.61
CA LEU A 296 -5.48 7.07 8.13
C LEU A 296 -4.74 7.84 9.23
N ASN A 297 -5.44 8.62 10.05
CA ASN A 297 -4.83 9.37 11.15
C ASN A 297 -4.22 8.43 12.20
N LEU A 298 -4.93 7.35 12.54
CA LEU A 298 -4.43 6.32 13.47
C LEU A 298 -3.16 5.66 12.92
N PHE A 299 -3.13 5.35 11.63
CA PHE A 299 -1.95 4.79 10.96
C PHE A 299 -0.77 5.77 10.90
N ASN A 300 -1.02 7.02 10.51
CA ASN A 300 0.00 8.06 10.44
C ASN A 300 0.63 8.36 11.81
N ASN A 301 -0.16 8.28 12.88
CA ASN A 301 0.30 8.49 14.25
C ASN A 301 0.90 7.22 14.89
N GLY A 302 0.97 6.09 14.18
CA GLY A 302 1.57 4.85 14.70
C GLY A 302 0.72 4.11 15.72
N LEU A 303 -0.59 4.38 15.79
CA LEU A 303 -1.56 3.65 16.63
C LEU A 303 -2.10 2.40 15.93
N ILE A 304 -2.06 2.37 14.59
CA ILE A 304 -2.26 1.20 13.75
C ILE A 304 -1.02 0.99 12.90
N THR A 305 -0.54 -0.25 12.78
CA THR A 305 0.72 -0.57 12.10
C THR A 305 0.67 -1.91 11.37
N PHE A 306 1.63 -2.13 10.47
CA PHE A 306 1.92 -3.42 9.83
C PHE A 306 2.96 -4.23 10.65
N ALA A 307 2.98 -4.06 11.97
CA ALA A 307 3.98 -4.71 12.82
C ALA A 307 3.83 -6.23 12.85
N ASN A 308 4.97 -6.92 12.83
CA ASN A 308 5.04 -8.37 12.93
C ASN A 308 4.99 -8.86 14.39
N PRO A 309 4.64 -10.14 14.62
CA PRO A 309 4.57 -10.70 15.97
C PRO A 309 5.87 -10.60 16.78
N LEU A 310 7.05 -10.77 16.16
CA LEU A 310 8.33 -10.67 16.88
C LEU A 310 8.57 -9.25 17.42
N PHE A 311 8.27 -8.24 16.62
CA PHE A 311 8.35 -6.83 17.01
C PHE A 311 7.36 -6.52 18.14
N ILE A 312 6.14 -7.06 18.08
CA ILE A 312 5.13 -6.89 19.13
C ILE A 312 5.59 -7.49 20.46
N ARG A 313 6.29 -8.63 20.44
CA ARG A 313 6.91 -9.19 21.65
C ARG A 313 7.96 -8.25 22.23
N GLN A 314 8.74 -7.57 21.41
CA GLN A 314 9.72 -6.58 21.87
C GLN A 314 9.02 -5.37 22.50
N VAL A 315 7.94 -4.89 21.88
CA VAL A 315 7.11 -3.79 22.41
C VAL A 315 6.57 -4.11 23.81
N PHE A 316 5.97 -5.29 24.01
CA PHE A 316 5.44 -5.67 25.33
C PHE A 316 6.50 -6.10 26.35
N ARG A 317 7.75 -6.28 25.93
CA ARG A 317 8.90 -6.41 26.85
C ARG A 317 9.43 -5.05 27.29
N ASP A 318 9.09 -3.98 26.57
CA ASP A 318 9.44 -2.62 26.97
C ASP A 318 8.65 -2.21 28.22
N SER A 319 9.36 -1.64 29.19
CA SER A 319 8.78 -1.07 30.40
C SER A 319 7.67 -0.05 30.13
N ALA A 320 7.73 0.69 29.03
CA ALA A 320 6.74 1.70 28.67
C ALA A 320 5.37 1.09 28.35
N ALA A 321 5.32 -0.16 27.88
CA ALA A 321 4.06 -0.87 27.59
C ALA A 321 3.55 -1.70 28.77
N ASN A 322 4.36 -1.89 29.81
CA ASN A 322 4.03 -2.70 30.98
C ASN A 322 3.39 -1.84 32.09
N VAL A 323 2.14 -1.44 31.86
CA VAL A 323 1.34 -0.60 32.77
C VAL A 323 0.24 -1.40 33.46
N GLU A 324 -0.08 -1.04 34.71
CA GLU A 324 -1.09 -1.75 35.53
C GLU A 324 -2.48 -1.77 34.88
N ASP A 325 -2.90 -0.66 34.28
CA ASP A 325 -4.21 -0.56 33.59
C ASP A 325 -4.21 -1.22 32.18
N GLY A 326 -3.11 -1.86 31.80
CA GLY A 326 -2.95 -2.57 30.53
C GLY A 326 -2.80 -1.68 29.29
N ALA A 327 -1.96 -2.12 28.36
CA ALA A 327 -1.80 -1.52 27.05
C ALA A 327 -2.20 -2.50 25.94
N MET A 328 -2.74 -1.97 24.85
CA MET A 328 -3.14 -2.73 23.67
C MET A 328 -2.48 -2.16 22.42
N LEU A 329 -2.05 -3.02 21.50
CA LEU A 329 -1.53 -2.63 20.19
C LEU A 329 -2.50 -3.08 19.10
N ILE A 330 -2.80 -2.21 18.15
CA ILE A 330 -3.64 -2.53 16.98
C ILE A 330 -2.74 -2.68 15.76
N ARG A 331 -2.95 -3.76 14.99
CA ARG A 331 -2.24 -4.02 13.75
C ARG A 331 -3.17 -4.49 12.66
N LEU A 332 -2.73 -4.38 11.41
CA LEU A 332 -3.37 -5.06 10.30
C LEU A 332 -3.04 -6.56 10.40
N CYS A 333 -4.08 -7.40 10.47
CA CYS A 333 -3.96 -8.84 10.73
C CYS A 333 -3.38 -9.54 9.49
N ASP A 334 -2.22 -10.18 9.62
CA ASP A 334 -1.62 -10.96 8.53
C ASP A 334 -2.20 -12.35 8.41
N GLU A 335 -2.82 -12.90 9.45
CA GLU A 335 -3.48 -14.21 9.40
C GLU A 335 -4.81 -14.18 8.63
N ASN A 336 -5.52 -13.04 8.66
CA ASN A 336 -6.79 -12.85 7.99
C ASN A 336 -6.81 -11.51 7.24
N SER A 337 -6.70 -11.57 5.91
CA SER A 337 -6.80 -10.39 5.05
C SER A 337 -8.12 -9.63 5.27
N GLY A 338 -8.03 -8.31 5.49
CA GLY A 338 -9.20 -7.46 5.78
C GLY A 338 -9.63 -7.42 7.24
N PHE A 339 -8.80 -7.91 8.19
CA PHE A 339 -9.06 -7.88 9.62
C PHE A 339 -8.12 -6.91 10.35
N LEU A 340 -8.59 -6.39 11.48
CA LEU A 340 -7.76 -5.75 12.50
C LEU A 340 -7.43 -6.78 13.59
N SER A 341 -6.17 -6.85 13.99
CA SER A 341 -5.73 -7.66 15.12
C SER A 341 -5.34 -6.78 16.29
N PHE A 342 -5.69 -7.23 17.49
CA PHE A 342 -5.47 -6.57 18.77
C PHE A 342 -4.54 -7.46 19.59
N ALA A 343 -3.40 -6.91 20.01
CA ALA A 343 -2.46 -7.58 20.88
C ALA A 343 -2.54 -7.00 22.30
N PHE A 344 -2.63 -7.88 23.29
CA PHE A 344 -2.98 -7.57 24.67
C PHE A 344 -1.86 -7.93 25.66
N GLY A 345 -0.61 -7.96 25.19
CA GLY A 345 0.53 -8.48 25.93
C GLY A 345 0.69 -10.00 25.82
N PHE A 346 1.24 -10.62 26.86
CA PHE A 346 1.51 -12.06 26.90
C PHE A 346 0.39 -12.87 27.55
N GLU A 347 0.28 -14.15 27.21
CA GLU A 347 -0.58 -15.08 27.93
C GLU A 347 -0.16 -15.25 29.39
N LYS A 348 -1.11 -15.59 30.27
CA LYS A 348 -0.83 -15.68 31.71
C LYS A 348 0.15 -16.83 31.96
N GLY A 349 1.32 -16.51 32.52
CA GLY A 349 2.39 -17.48 32.77
C GLY A 349 3.33 -17.71 31.59
N SER A 350 3.20 -16.95 30.49
CA SER A 350 4.11 -16.99 29.34
C SER A 350 4.85 -15.66 29.17
N THR A 351 6.07 -15.71 28.65
CA THR A 351 6.89 -14.55 28.30
C THR A 351 7.15 -14.43 26.79
N ASP A 352 6.55 -15.33 26.00
CA ASP A 352 6.79 -15.42 24.56
C ASP A 352 5.52 -15.65 23.73
N VAL A 353 4.43 -16.14 24.35
CA VAL A 353 3.14 -16.32 23.66
C VAL A 353 2.31 -15.05 23.80
N LEU A 354 2.06 -14.39 22.68
CA LEU A 354 1.22 -13.19 22.62
C LEU A 354 -0.25 -13.56 22.77
N ARG A 355 -0.96 -12.83 23.63
CA ARG A 355 -2.42 -12.87 23.69
C ARG A 355 -2.97 -11.92 22.62
N MET A 356 -3.60 -12.47 21.58
CA MET A 356 -4.15 -11.67 20.49
C MET A 356 -5.57 -12.09 20.13
N GLY A 357 -6.35 -11.13 19.62
CA GLY A 357 -7.64 -11.35 18.99
C GLY A 357 -7.71 -10.61 17.65
N SER A 358 -8.75 -10.84 16.86
CA SER A 358 -8.98 -10.11 15.61
C SER A 358 -10.46 -9.94 15.31
N LEU A 359 -10.82 -8.84 14.65
CA LEU A 359 -12.15 -8.57 14.13
C LEU A 359 -12.07 -8.24 12.64
N SER A 360 -13.04 -8.71 11.88
CA SER A 360 -13.14 -8.37 10.46
C SER A 360 -13.57 -6.92 10.30
N ALA A 361 -13.19 -6.29 9.19
CA ALA A 361 -13.66 -4.96 8.89
C ALA A 361 -15.18 -4.88 8.79
N GLU A 362 -15.86 -5.94 8.32
CA GLU A 362 -17.33 -5.97 8.26
C GLU A 362 -17.93 -5.97 9.67
N GLN A 363 -17.36 -6.75 10.60
CA GLN A 363 -17.80 -6.74 12.00
C GLN A 363 -17.61 -5.36 12.63
N VAL A 364 -16.47 -4.70 12.37
CA VAL A 364 -16.24 -3.34 12.89
C VAL A 364 -17.25 -2.33 12.31
N LYS A 365 -17.65 -2.49 11.05
CA LYS A 365 -18.64 -1.61 10.39
C LYS A 365 -20.07 -1.81 10.91
N ASP A 366 -20.36 -2.94 11.57
CA ASP A 366 -21.68 -3.20 12.16
C ASP A 366 -21.92 -2.36 13.44
N PHE A 367 -20.84 -1.87 14.07
CA PHE A 367 -20.92 -0.93 15.19
C PHE A 367 -21.26 0.49 14.70
N LYS A 368 -22.11 1.21 15.43
CA LYS A 368 -22.57 2.55 15.03
C LYS A 368 -21.45 3.57 14.99
N GLN A 369 -20.51 3.48 15.94
CA GLN A 369 -19.33 4.34 16.01
C GLN A 369 -18.07 3.62 15.49
N GLY A 370 -18.20 2.47 14.83
CA GLY A 370 -17.09 1.73 14.24
C GLY A 370 -16.05 1.28 15.27
N LEU A 371 -14.77 1.47 14.94
CA LEU A 371 -13.63 1.11 15.78
C LEU A 371 -13.65 1.78 17.16
N PRO A 372 -13.96 3.09 17.31
CA PRO A 372 -14.18 3.69 18.63
C PRO A 372 -15.13 2.90 19.54
N GLU A 373 -16.28 2.44 19.02
CA GLU A 373 -17.23 1.62 19.80
C GLU A 373 -16.61 0.30 20.21
N VAL A 374 -15.91 -0.38 19.28
CA VAL A 374 -15.20 -1.63 19.56
C VAL A 374 -14.19 -1.45 20.70
N LEU A 375 -13.51 -0.32 20.77
CA LEU A 375 -12.52 -0.08 21.82
C LEU A 375 -13.15 0.17 23.20
N LEU A 376 -14.37 0.73 23.24
CA LEU A 376 -15.03 1.14 24.48
C LEU A 376 -16.04 0.11 25.01
N ASP A 377 -16.76 -0.57 24.12
CA ASP A 377 -17.95 -1.35 24.48
C ASP A 377 -17.72 -2.86 24.43
N GLU A 378 -16.77 -3.34 23.62
CA GLU A 378 -16.47 -4.77 23.55
C GLU A 378 -15.79 -5.26 24.84
N GLN A 379 -16.25 -6.41 25.38
CA GLN A 379 -15.88 -6.88 26.72
C GLN A 379 -14.38 -7.11 26.96
N PHE A 380 -13.61 -7.27 25.90
CA PHE A 380 -12.17 -7.56 26.00
C PHE A 380 -11.30 -6.32 25.75
N PRO A 381 -11.44 -5.59 24.62
CA PRO A 381 -10.70 -4.35 24.39
C PRO A 381 -10.92 -3.28 25.47
N SER A 382 -12.16 -3.12 25.96
CA SER A 382 -12.53 -2.13 26.98
C SER A 382 -11.82 -2.28 28.33
N LYS A 383 -11.15 -3.41 28.58
CA LYS A 383 -10.41 -3.67 29.83
C LYS A 383 -9.00 -3.07 29.84
N PHE A 384 -8.53 -2.58 28.71
CA PHE A 384 -7.23 -1.95 28.58
C PHE A 384 -7.46 -0.43 28.60
N ALA A 385 -6.59 0.35 29.23
CA ALA A 385 -6.74 1.81 29.31
C ALA A 385 -5.90 2.59 28.28
N PHE A 386 -4.91 1.92 27.66
CA PHE A 386 -3.96 2.55 26.75
C PHE A 386 -3.87 1.84 25.40
N LEU A 387 -3.69 2.63 24.35
CA LEU A 387 -3.17 2.21 23.05
C LEU A 387 -1.67 2.46 22.98
N VAL A 388 -0.95 1.46 22.49
CA VAL A 388 0.47 1.57 22.16
C VAL A 388 0.61 2.41 20.89
N LYS A 389 1.43 3.45 20.99
CA LYS A 389 1.86 4.30 19.88
C LYS A 389 3.32 4.00 19.55
N ILE A 390 3.58 3.71 18.28
CA ILE A 390 4.90 3.41 17.73
C ILE A 390 5.40 4.64 16.99
N GLU A 391 6.42 5.30 17.52
CA GLU A 391 7.09 6.45 16.92
C GLU A 391 8.43 5.98 16.33
N ALA A 392 8.45 5.73 15.03
CA ALA A 392 9.66 5.33 14.33
C ALA A 392 10.28 6.57 13.66
N ASP A 393 11.59 6.74 13.83
CA ASP A 393 12.35 7.75 13.08
C ASP A 393 12.57 7.24 11.65
N ASP A 394 12.28 8.08 10.65
CA ASP A 394 12.50 7.77 9.23
C ASP A 394 14.00 7.59 8.91
N ALA A 395 14.89 8.02 9.81
CA ALA A 395 16.34 7.99 9.67
C ALA A 395 16.98 6.61 9.89
N LYS A 396 16.63 5.59 9.09
CA LYS A 396 17.35 4.30 8.92
C LYS A 396 17.68 3.46 10.18
N THR A 397 17.33 3.90 11.38
CA THR A 397 17.62 3.19 12.63
C THR A 397 16.47 2.27 12.98
N ASN A 398 16.79 1.06 13.45
CA ASN A 398 15.83 0.13 14.05
C ASN A 398 15.21 0.65 15.36
N ASN A 399 15.59 1.86 15.79
CA ASN A 399 15.12 2.47 17.02
C ASN A 399 13.74 3.07 16.80
N VAL A 400 12.79 2.52 17.55
CA VAL A 400 11.42 3.00 17.64
C VAL A 400 11.20 3.45 19.08
N ALA A 401 10.62 4.63 19.27
CA ALA A 401 10.12 5.06 20.57
C ALA A 401 8.70 4.51 20.78
N ILE A 402 8.47 3.94 21.95
CA ILE A 402 7.16 3.44 22.36
C ILE A 402 6.55 4.45 23.34
N SER A 403 5.34 4.90 23.04
CA SER A 403 4.55 5.74 23.95
C SER A 403 3.13 5.21 24.09
N LEU A 404 2.41 5.68 25.10
CA LEU A 404 1.04 5.25 25.38
C LEU A 404 0.06 6.41 25.20
N THR A 405 -1.09 6.12 24.60
CA THR A 405 -2.20 7.07 24.41
C THR A 405 -3.45 6.52 25.09
N ARG A 406 -4.10 7.31 25.95
CA ARG A 406 -5.35 6.89 26.63
C ARG A 406 -6.55 6.88 25.67
N TYR A 407 -7.49 5.96 25.89
CA TYR A 407 -8.77 5.91 25.15
C TYR A 407 -9.65 7.13 25.34
N SER A 408 -9.47 7.92 26.40
CA SER A 408 -10.22 9.16 26.62
C SER A 408 -10.04 10.21 25.51
N TYR A 409 -9.13 9.98 24.56
CA TYR A 409 -9.00 10.74 23.31
C TYR A 409 -9.99 10.32 22.21
N PHE A 410 -10.64 9.16 22.33
CA PHE A 410 -11.61 8.60 21.38
C PHE A 410 -13.07 8.83 21.85
N SER A 411 -13.27 9.19 23.12
CA SER A 411 -14.57 9.52 23.68
C SER A 411 -14.95 10.97 23.35
N VAL A 412 -16.09 11.15 22.68
CA VAL A 412 -16.80 12.43 22.54
C VAL A 412 -17.53 12.77 23.83
#